data_AF-A0A1G7JS78-F1
#
_entry.id   AF-A0A1G7JS78-F1
#
_cell.length_a   1.000
_cell.length_b   1.000
_cell.length_c   1.000
_cell.angle_alpha   90.00
_cell.angle_beta   90.00
_cell.angle_gamma   90.00
#
_symmetry.space_group_name_H-M   'P 1'
#
loop_
_entity.id
_entity.type
_entity.pdbx_description
1 polymer ?
#
loop_
_entity_poly.entity_id
_entity_poly.type
_entity_poly.pdbx_seq_one_letter_code
_entity_poly.pdbx_strand_id
1 'polypeptide(L)'
;MYFKIFVLIFLITLTIGCKSQTNDIENRTIDYYFEEVADLELKALLENKILIDSITVAEKYIDTLTNQINNEGFQKYAELKADIYMSYFRDYLYLQKVEYRNDIYVLYFSMAGFDDMEWNIMKWSKENWNAEERLNREELEKNNDVEKILWNYDEADKNTENIRVFIKNDYLVMERGNLYHSLYDLKNKKVILNEESPWNASGSKDGEEMNAWIKENLHDKIEQYLNTKRG
;
A
#
# COMPACT_ATOMS: atom_id res chain seq x y z
N MET A 1 -61.96 20.43 31.83
CA MET A 1 -60.88 20.73 30.87
C MET A 1 -59.64 21.05 31.69
N TYR A 2 -58.77 20.06 31.90
CA TYR A 2 -57.63 20.14 32.82
C TYR A 2 -56.40 20.68 32.10
N PHE A 3 -55.88 21.84 32.52
CA PHE A 3 -54.52 22.26 32.22
C PHE A 3 -53.64 21.88 33.42
N LYS A 4 -52.86 20.80 33.29
CA LYS A 4 -51.80 20.47 34.25
C LYS A 4 -50.49 21.07 33.75
N ILE A 5 -49.98 22.03 34.49
CA ILE A 5 -48.61 22.55 34.38
C ILE A 5 -47.67 21.43 34.83
N PHE A 6 -46.78 20.98 33.95
CA PHE A 6 -45.65 20.14 34.30
C PHE A 6 -44.37 20.93 34.14
N VAL A 7 -43.62 21.00 35.24
CA VAL A 7 -42.30 21.61 35.39
C VAL A 7 -41.31 20.87 34.48
N LEU A 8 -40.67 21.60 33.57
CA LEU A 8 -39.60 21.10 32.71
C LEU A 8 -38.29 21.09 33.51
N ILE A 9 -37.90 19.94 34.05
CA ILE A 9 -36.56 19.72 34.63
C ILE A 9 -35.62 19.37 33.48
N PHE A 10 -34.69 20.28 33.21
CA PHE A 10 -33.63 20.16 32.21
C PHE A 10 -32.54 19.22 32.75
N LEU A 11 -32.58 17.92 32.38
CA LEU A 11 -31.49 16.99 32.66
C LEU A 11 -30.46 17.09 31.54
N ILE A 12 -29.42 17.91 31.79
CA ILE A 12 -28.17 17.90 31.04
C ILE A 12 -27.45 16.60 31.41
N THR A 13 -27.68 15.52 30.67
CA THR A 13 -26.73 14.42 30.64
C THR A 13 -25.63 14.79 29.66
N LEU A 14 -24.52 15.29 30.22
CA LEU A 14 -23.19 15.29 29.61
C LEU A 14 -22.81 13.84 29.26
N THR A 15 -23.24 13.36 28.10
CA THR A 15 -22.53 12.29 27.41
C THR A 15 -21.38 12.97 26.67
N ILE A 16 -20.27 13.16 27.38
CA ILE A 16 -18.94 13.16 26.75
C ILE A 16 -18.78 11.74 26.21
N GLY A 17 -19.41 11.49 25.06
CA GLY A 17 -19.07 10.35 24.25
C GLY A 17 -17.65 10.60 23.79
N CYS A 18 -16.70 9.89 24.40
CA CYS A 18 -15.39 9.69 23.84
C CYS A 18 -15.60 8.95 22.51
N LYS A 19 -15.97 9.70 21.46
CA LYS A 19 -15.80 9.24 20.09
C LYS A 19 -14.30 9.31 19.87
N SER A 20 -13.62 8.22 20.20
CA SER A 20 -12.46 7.84 19.41
C SER A 20 -13.00 7.73 17.98
N GLN A 21 -12.88 8.81 17.22
CA GLN A 21 -12.95 8.73 15.78
C GLN A 21 -11.72 7.90 15.42
N THR A 22 -11.91 6.59 15.29
CA THR A 22 -11.09 5.87 14.32
C THR A 22 -11.38 6.57 13.00
N ASN A 23 -10.45 7.41 12.54
CA ASN A 23 -10.49 7.89 11.17
C ASN A 23 -10.47 6.62 10.31
N ASP A 24 -11.63 6.21 9.81
CA ASP A 24 -11.74 5.01 8.98
C ASP A 24 -11.31 5.41 7.57
N ILE A 25 -10.06 5.05 7.26
CA ILE A 25 -9.56 4.99 5.90
C ILE A 25 -10.04 3.69 5.26
N GLU A 26 -10.51 3.78 4.02
CA GLU A 26 -10.93 2.63 3.25
C GLU A 26 -9.73 1.89 2.65
N ASN A 27 -9.78 0.55 2.65
CA ASN A 27 -8.79 -0.28 1.97
C ASN A 27 -8.66 0.12 0.49
N ARG A 28 -7.43 0.07 -0.02
CA ARG A 28 -7.08 0.35 -1.42
C ARG A 28 -6.35 -0.84 -2.03
N THR A 29 -6.43 -0.94 -3.35
CA THR A 29 -5.59 -1.83 -4.15
C THR A 29 -4.44 -1.04 -4.74
N ILE A 30 -3.41 -1.72 -5.27
CA ILE A 30 -2.38 -1.02 -6.03
C ILE A 30 -2.96 -0.39 -7.30
N ASP A 31 -3.96 -1.03 -7.92
CA ASP A 31 -4.61 -0.55 -9.15
C ASP A 31 -5.24 0.83 -8.97
N TYR A 32 -5.85 1.08 -7.80
CA TYR A 32 -6.38 2.40 -7.45
C TYR A 32 -5.34 3.51 -7.64
N TYR A 33 -4.10 3.27 -7.18
CA TYR A 33 -3.03 4.24 -7.29
C TYR A 33 -2.45 4.32 -8.71
N PHE A 34 -2.42 3.22 -9.45
CA PHE A 34 -2.03 3.24 -10.87
C PHE A 34 -3.05 3.96 -11.75
N GLU A 35 -4.34 3.87 -11.43
CA GLU A 35 -5.39 4.66 -12.08
C GLU A 35 -5.20 6.16 -11.84
N GLU A 36 -4.90 6.58 -10.60
CA GLU A 36 -4.57 7.99 -10.30
C GLU A 36 -3.33 8.47 -11.09
N VAL A 37 -2.31 7.63 -11.25
CA VAL A 37 -1.12 7.95 -12.04
C VAL A 37 -1.47 8.08 -13.53
N ALA A 38 -2.30 7.20 -14.08
CA ALA A 38 -2.75 7.27 -15.46
C ALA A 38 -3.52 8.58 -15.75
N ASP A 39 -4.35 9.03 -14.80
CA ASP A 39 -5.05 10.32 -14.89
C ASP A 39 -4.08 11.51 -14.88
N LEU A 40 -3.05 11.45 -14.03
CA LEU A 40 -1.99 12.47 -13.99
C LEU A 40 -1.19 12.52 -15.29
N GLU A 41 -0.83 11.37 -15.85
CA GLU A 41 -0.14 11.27 -17.13
C GLU A 41 -0.96 11.89 -18.26
N LEU A 42 -2.23 11.51 -18.38
CA LEU A 42 -3.12 12.05 -19.40
C LEU A 42 -3.24 13.57 -19.29
N LYS A 43 -3.42 14.09 -18.06
CA LYS A 43 -3.48 15.52 -17.81
C LYS A 43 -2.19 16.22 -18.25
N ALA A 44 -1.03 15.68 -17.88
CA ALA A 44 0.26 16.26 -18.26
C ALA A 44 0.48 16.25 -19.79
N LEU A 45 0.06 15.19 -20.48
CA LEU A 45 0.14 15.09 -21.94
C LEU A 45 -0.72 16.17 -22.64
N LEU A 46 -1.91 16.45 -22.12
CA LEU A 46 -2.81 17.50 -22.62
C LEU A 46 -2.24 18.91 -22.35
N GLU A 47 -1.77 19.16 -21.11
CA GLU A 47 -1.19 20.45 -20.71
C GLU A 47 0.06 20.81 -21.53
N ASN A 48 0.87 19.80 -21.86
CA ASN A 48 2.08 19.95 -22.68
C ASN A 48 1.81 19.90 -24.19
N LYS A 49 0.54 19.77 -24.60
CA LYS A 49 0.10 19.70 -26.00
C LYS A 49 0.81 18.59 -26.80
N ILE A 50 1.15 17.50 -26.12
CA ILE A 50 1.60 16.26 -26.77
C ILE A 50 0.36 15.57 -27.35
N LEU A 51 -0.73 15.58 -26.58
CA LEU A 51 -2.06 15.23 -27.01
C LEU A 51 -2.94 16.49 -27.15
N ILE A 52 -3.91 16.45 -28.07
CA ILE A 52 -4.94 17.50 -28.20
C ILE A 52 -6.25 17.12 -27.49
N ASP A 53 -6.48 15.81 -27.31
CA ASP A 53 -7.56 15.19 -26.56
C ASP A 53 -7.07 13.84 -26.02
N SER A 54 -7.93 13.03 -25.39
CA SER A 54 -7.49 11.79 -24.73
C SER A 54 -6.93 10.72 -25.67
N ILE A 55 -7.09 10.85 -27.00
CA ILE A 55 -6.68 9.83 -27.97
C ILE A 55 -5.87 10.38 -29.15
N THR A 56 -5.86 11.69 -29.35
CA THR A 56 -5.27 12.31 -30.54
C THR A 56 -3.94 12.98 -30.22
N VAL A 57 -2.87 12.51 -30.88
CA VAL A 57 -1.53 13.12 -30.81
C VAL A 57 -1.49 14.42 -31.62
N ALA A 58 -0.82 15.45 -31.11
CA ALA A 58 -0.66 16.71 -31.82
C ALA A 58 0.21 16.53 -33.09
N GLU A 59 -0.11 17.27 -34.16
CA GLU A 59 0.55 17.13 -35.48
C GLU A 59 2.09 17.22 -35.41
N LYS A 60 2.63 18.11 -34.55
CA LYS A 60 4.07 18.24 -34.31
C LYS A 60 4.73 16.94 -33.83
N TYR A 61 3.98 16.11 -33.11
CA TYR A 61 4.46 14.90 -32.44
C TYR A 61 4.05 13.62 -33.16
N ILE A 62 3.45 13.70 -34.35
CA ILE A 62 3.11 12.53 -35.18
C ILE A 62 4.24 12.24 -36.16
N ASP A 63 4.61 10.97 -36.28
CA ASP A 63 5.34 10.43 -37.43
C ASP A 63 4.33 10.14 -38.55
N THR A 64 4.41 10.93 -39.63
CA THR A 64 3.50 10.83 -40.78
C THR A 64 3.56 9.49 -41.53
N LEU A 65 4.62 8.69 -41.35
CA LEU A 65 4.75 7.38 -42.01
C LEU A 65 4.07 6.27 -41.21
N THR A 66 4.14 6.32 -39.88
CA THR A 66 3.64 5.27 -38.98
C THR A 66 2.32 5.65 -38.30
N ASN A 67 1.95 6.93 -38.35
CA ASN A 67 0.85 7.52 -37.60
C ASN A 67 0.97 7.29 -36.08
N GLN A 68 2.20 7.14 -35.58
CA GLN A 68 2.53 6.99 -34.15
C GLN A 68 3.22 8.25 -33.63
N ILE A 69 3.45 8.29 -32.32
CA ILE A 69 4.25 9.36 -31.72
C ILE A 69 5.69 9.30 -32.26
N ASN A 70 6.23 10.45 -32.66
CA ASN A 70 7.61 10.56 -33.12
C ASN A 70 8.59 10.62 -31.92
N ASN A 71 9.89 10.56 -32.22
CA ASN A 71 10.93 10.55 -31.18
C ASN A 71 10.89 11.78 -30.25
N GLU A 72 10.59 12.98 -30.77
CA GLU A 72 10.49 14.19 -29.93
C GLU A 72 9.32 14.07 -28.95
N GLY A 73 8.17 13.58 -29.42
CA GLY A 73 7.00 13.36 -28.59
C GLY A 73 7.23 12.27 -27.54
N PHE A 74 7.87 11.17 -27.93
CA PHE A 74 8.21 10.09 -27.02
C PHE A 74 9.17 10.54 -25.92
N GLN A 75 10.22 11.29 -26.26
CA GLN A 75 11.16 11.83 -25.27
C GLN A 75 10.45 12.70 -24.23
N LYS A 76 9.60 13.64 -24.68
CA LYS A 76 8.83 14.47 -23.76
C LYS A 76 7.86 13.68 -22.90
N TYR A 77 7.16 12.70 -23.48
CA TYR A 77 6.29 11.81 -22.72
C TYR A 77 7.09 11.05 -21.65
N ALA A 78 8.25 10.50 -22.00
CA ALA A 78 9.09 9.78 -21.06
C ALA A 78 9.57 10.67 -19.90
N GLU A 79 9.95 11.93 -20.16
CA GLU A 79 10.30 12.91 -19.14
C GLU A 79 9.12 13.19 -18.19
N LEU A 80 7.94 13.49 -18.74
CA LEU A 80 6.73 13.75 -17.94
C LEU A 80 6.33 12.55 -17.09
N LYS A 81 6.34 11.35 -17.70
CA LYS A 81 6.05 10.10 -16.99
C LYS A 81 7.03 9.88 -15.85
N ALA A 82 8.32 10.13 -16.08
CA ALA A 82 9.32 9.98 -15.05
C ALA A 82 9.09 10.92 -13.86
N ASP A 83 8.82 12.19 -14.12
CA ASP A 83 8.54 13.19 -13.07
C ASP A 83 7.29 12.83 -12.25
N ILE A 84 6.22 12.38 -12.92
CA ILE A 84 4.99 11.95 -12.26
C ILE A 84 5.25 10.73 -11.37
N TYR A 85 5.89 9.68 -11.91
CA TYR A 85 6.19 8.46 -11.15
C TYR A 85 7.04 8.77 -9.92
N MET A 86 8.14 9.51 -10.11
CA MET A 86 9.07 9.84 -9.03
C MET A 86 8.43 10.70 -7.94
N SER A 87 7.54 11.62 -8.33
CA SER A 87 6.80 12.47 -7.39
C SER A 87 5.73 11.67 -6.63
N TYR A 88 4.97 10.86 -7.36
CA TYR A 88 3.77 10.20 -6.84
C TYR A 88 4.09 9.02 -5.92
N PHE A 89 5.06 8.18 -6.31
CA PHE A 89 5.49 7.00 -5.53
C PHE A 89 6.60 7.30 -4.53
N ARG A 90 6.94 8.58 -4.33
CA ARG A 90 7.88 9.02 -3.30
C ARG A 90 7.43 8.59 -1.91
N ASP A 91 6.13 8.65 -1.62
CA ASP A 91 5.56 8.38 -0.30
C ASP A 91 5.08 6.90 -0.21
N TYR A 92 4.85 6.41 1.01
CA TYR A 92 4.20 5.12 1.21
C TYR A 92 2.69 5.25 1.02
N LEU A 93 2.09 4.32 0.27
CA LEU A 93 0.68 4.35 -0.15
C LEU A 93 -0.10 3.24 0.56
N TYR A 94 -1.17 3.62 1.25
CA TYR A 94 -1.95 2.73 2.11
C TYR A 94 -2.65 1.63 1.31
N LEU A 95 -2.62 0.38 1.78
CA LEU A 95 -3.43 -0.70 1.19
C LEU A 95 -4.50 -1.21 2.17
N GLN A 96 -4.07 -1.52 3.39
CA GLN A 96 -4.92 -2.18 4.37
C GLN A 96 -4.41 -1.96 5.79
N LYS A 97 -5.32 -1.97 6.78
CA LYS A 97 -4.96 -2.12 8.21
C LYS A 97 -5.57 -3.37 8.84
N VAL A 98 -4.91 -3.86 9.89
CA VAL A 98 -5.48 -4.81 10.87
C VAL A 98 -5.16 -4.35 12.28
N GLU A 99 -6.07 -4.61 13.21
CA GLU A 99 -5.92 -4.20 14.61
C GLU A 99 -5.63 -5.39 15.51
N TYR A 100 -4.72 -5.20 16.47
CA TYR A 100 -4.42 -6.21 17.49
C TYR A 100 -4.15 -5.53 18.82
N ARG A 101 -5.01 -5.77 19.81
CA ARG A 101 -4.95 -5.11 21.13
C ARG A 101 -4.94 -3.59 20.96
N ASN A 102 -3.88 -2.92 21.42
CA ASN A 102 -3.72 -1.46 21.37
C ASN A 102 -2.88 -0.99 20.17
N ASP A 103 -2.51 -1.90 19.26
CA ASP A 103 -1.70 -1.60 18.09
C ASP A 103 -2.54 -1.71 16.80
N ILE A 104 -2.14 -0.94 15.79
CA ILE A 104 -2.63 -1.02 14.41
C ILE A 104 -1.44 -1.37 13.53
N TYR A 105 -1.62 -2.39 12.68
CA TYR A 105 -0.63 -2.81 11.69
C TYR A 105 -1.16 -2.44 10.32
N VAL A 106 -0.36 -1.69 9.57
CA VAL A 106 -0.76 -1.09 8.31
C VAL A 106 0.16 -1.58 7.22
N LEU A 107 -0.42 -2.16 6.18
CA LEU A 107 0.24 -2.51 4.95
C LEU A 107 0.25 -1.30 4.04
N TYR A 108 1.45 -0.85 3.71
CA TYR A 108 1.72 0.15 2.69
C TYR A 108 2.46 -0.50 1.53
N PHE A 109 2.31 0.04 0.33
CA PHE A 109 3.23 -0.22 -0.77
C PHE A 109 3.92 1.07 -1.22
N SER A 110 5.05 0.90 -1.88
CA SER A 110 5.79 1.98 -2.53
C SER A 110 6.57 1.45 -3.72
N MET A 111 7.22 2.34 -4.47
CA MET A 111 8.11 1.93 -5.56
C MET A 111 9.51 2.50 -5.36
N ALA A 112 10.52 1.70 -5.68
CA ALA A 112 11.90 2.14 -5.84
C ALA A 112 12.22 2.25 -7.34
N GLY A 113 12.72 3.40 -7.75
CA GLY A 113 12.92 3.69 -9.18
C GLY A 113 11.59 3.68 -9.95
N PHE A 114 11.53 2.90 -11.04
CA PHE A 114 10.38 2.86 -11.94
C PHE A 114 9.59 1.56 -11.90
N ASP A 115 10.09 0.53 -11.23
CA ASP A 115 9.56 -0.82 -11.42
C ASP A 115 9.57 -1.69 -10.15
N ASP A 116 10.52 -1.44 -9.23
CA ASP A 116 10.67 -2.27 -8.04
C ASP A 116 9.57 -1.93 -7.03
N MET A 117 8.65 -2.87 -6.82
CA MET A 117 7.58 -2.69 -5.84
C MET A 117 8.07 -3.11 -4.46
N GLU A 118 7.75 -2.29 -3.47
CA GLU A 118 8.11 -2.48 -2.08
C GLU A 118 6.84 -2.60 -1.23
N TRP A 119 6.79 -3.58 -0.33
CA TRP A 119 5.72 -3.72 0.65
C TRP A 119 6.27 -3.49 2.05
N ASN A 120 5.54 -2.70 2.82
CA ASN A 120 5.94 -2.23 4.13
C ASN A 120 4.82 -2.52 5.12
N ILE A 121 5.14 -3.12 6.26
CA ILE A 121 4.21 -3.20 7.38
C ILE A 121 4.70 -2.29 8.48
N MET A 122 3.88 -1.31 8.81
CA MET A 122 4.13 -0.36 9.89
C MET A 122 3.20 -0.62 11.05
N LYS A 123 3.72 -0.45 12.26
CA LYS A 123 2.96 -0.54 13.50
C LYS A 123 2.79 0.84 14.10
N TRP A 124 1.55 1.13 14.45
CA TRP A 124 1.12 2.34 15.15
C TRP A 124 0.49 1.96 16.49
N SER A 125 0.63 2.83 17.48
CA SER A 125 -0.30 2.79 18.62
C SER A 125 -1.67 3.31 18.16
N LYS A 126 -2.76 2.77 18.72
CA LYS A 126 -4.11 3.26 18.39
C LYS A 126 -4.31 4.74 18.72
N GLU A 127 -3.58 5.26 19.70
CA GLU A 127 -3.68 6.65 20.15
C GLU A 127 -3.01 7.62 19.16
N ASN A 128 -1.98 7.16 18.44
CA ASN A 128 -1.23 7.97 17.48
C ASN A 128 -1.67 7.77 16.03
N TRP A 129 -2.61 6.86 15.78
CA TRP A 129 -3.09 6.58 14.43
C TRP A 129 -3.95 7.73 13.88
N ASN A 130 -3.51 8.30 12.76
CA ASN A 130 -4.13 9.43 12.09
C ASN A 130 -4.90 9.05 10.80
N ALA A 131 -4.77 7.82 10.32
CA ALA A 131 -5.38 7.31 9.09
C ALA A 131 -4.96 8.03 7.81
N GLU A 132 -3.66 8.22 7.68
CA GLU A 132 -3.05 8.77 6.47
C GLU A 132 -2.98 7.74 5.35
N GLU A 133 -3.58 8.11 4.20
CA GLU A 133 -3.49 7.35 2.96
C GLU A 133 -2.10 7.39 2.34
N ARG A 134 -1.39 8.51 2.54
CA ARG A 134 -0.03 8.72 2.09
C ARG A 134 0.84 9.10 3.27
N LEU A 135 1.93 8.38 3.43
CA LEU A 135 2.83 8.54 4.54
C LEU A 135 4.22 8.90 4.04
N ASN A 136 4.66 10.11 4.37
CA ASN A 136 5.91 10.67 3.88
C ASN A 136 7.12 9.88 4.42
N ARG A 137 8.00 9.40 3.53
CA ARG A 137 9.16 8.57 3.92
C ARG A 137 10.17 9.34 4.79
N GLU A 138 10.40 10.61 4.52
CA GLU A 138 11.38 11.44 5.24
C GLU A 138 10.89 11.85 6.64
N GLU A 139 9.58 12.01 6.80
CA GLU A 139 8.95 12.31 8.10
C GLU A 139 8.96 11.07 9.00
N LEU A 140 8.74 9.90 8.42
CA LEU A 140 8.79 8.61 9.12
C LEU A 140 10.13 8.32 9.78
N GLU A 141 11.24 8.62 9.10
CA GLU A 141 12.59 8.42 9.67
C GLU A 141 12.81 9.20 10.98
N LYS A 142 12.01 10.24 11.20
CA LYS A 142 12.07 11.11 12.38
C LYS A 142 10.94 10.86 13.37
N ASN A 143 9.98 9.99 13.04
CA ASN A 143 8.78 9.76 13.81
C ASN A 143 8.95 8.52 14.73
N ASN A 144 8.88 8.74 16.04
CA ASN A 144 9.01 7.66 17.04
C ASN A 144 7.67 6.96 17.34
N ASP A 145 6.55 7.47 16.81
CA ASP A 145 5.20 6.94 17.06
C ASP A 145 4.83 5.76 16.14
N VAL A 146 5.70 5.47 15.18
CA VAL A 146 5.52 4.47 14.13
C VAL A 146 6.77 3.61 14.02
N GLU A 147 6.55 2.31 13.91
CA GLU A 147 7.62 1.32 13.85
C GLU A 147 7.51 0.52 12.55
N LYS A 148 8.57 0.50 11.74
CA LYS A 148 8.65 -0.38 10.57
C LYS A 148 8.94 -1.81 11.03
N ILE A 149 7.99 -2.72 10.82
CA ILE A 149 8.04 -4.10 11.33
C ILE A 149 8.55 -5.07 10.28
N LEU A 150 8.10 -4.91 9.03
CA LEU A 150 8.47 -5.76 7.91
C LEU A 150 8.66 -4.93 6.66
N TRP A 151 9.56 -5.40 5.81
CA TRP A 151 9.80 -4.89 4.48
C TRP A 151 10.24 -6.02 3.57
N ASN A 152 9.68 -6.06 2.38
CA ASN A 152 10.20 -6.85 1.28
C ASN A 152 9.93 -6.11 -0.03
N TYR A 153 10.72 -6.43 -1.03
CA TYR A 153 10.57 -5.88 -2.36
C TYR A 153 10.79 -6.98 -3.39
N ASP A 154 10.34 -6.73 -4.61
CA ASP A 154 10.45 -7.71 -5.68
C ASP A 154 10.65 -7.05 -7.04
N GLU A 155 11.52 -7.64 -7.83
CA GLU A 155 11.93 -7.17 -9.15
C GLU A 155 11.28 -8.01 -10.27
N ALA A 156 10.87 -9.24 -9.98
CA ALA A 156 10.37 -10.19 -10.97
C ALA A 156 8.84 -10.20 -11.06
N ASP A 157 8.19 -11.29 -10.63
CA ASP A 157 6.74 -11.50 -10.82
C ASP A 157 5.88 -10.54 -9.98
N LYS A 158 6.48 -9.88 -8.96
CA LYS A 158 5.90 -8.90 -8.03
C LYS A 158 4.67 -9.35 -7.25
N ASN A 159 3.99 -10.40 -7.67
CA ASN A 159 2.84 -11.00 -7.03
C ASN A 159 1.77 -9.97 -6.66
N THR A 160 1.36 -9.15 -7.63
CA THR A 160 0.45 -8.01 -7.42
C THR A 160 -0.99 -8.37 -7.04
N GLU A 161 -1.35 -9.65 -7.14
CA GLU A 161 -2.67 -10.19 -6.80
C GLU A 161 -2.82 -10.47 -5.31
N ASN A 162 -4.04 -10.37 -4.77
CA ASN A 162 -4.39 -10.79 -3.41
C ASN A 162 -3.45 -10.24 -2.30
N ILE A 163 -2.96 -9.01 -2.48
CA ILE A 163 -2.11 -8.33 -1.51
C ILE A 163 -2.94 -8.03 -0.25
N ARG A 164 -2.56 -8.61 0.89
CA ARG A 164 -3.24 -8.37 2.17
C ARG A 164 -2.38 -8.69 3.38
N VAL A 165 -2.79 -8.14 4.52
CA VAL A 165 -2.37 -8.58 5.84
C VAL A 165 -3.55 -9.12 6.64
N PHE A 166 -3.30 -10.14 7.43
CA PHE A 166 -4.31 -10.69 8.34
C PHE A 166 -3.67 -11.29 9.59
N ILE A 167 -4.51 -11.50 10.61
CA ILE A 167 -4.08 -12.10 11.88
C ILE A 167 -4.66 -13.49 12.03
N LYS A 168 -3.81 -14.47 12.33
CA LYS A 168 -4.21 -15.83 12.66
C LYS A 168 -3.35 -16.36 13.79
N ASN A 169 -3.97 -16.85 14.88
CA ASN A 169 -3.28 -17.39 16.05
C ASN A 169 -2.22 -16.43 16.64
N ASP A 170 -2.55 -15.15 16.82
CA ASP A 170 -1.63 -14.10 17.28
C ASP A 170 -0.37 -13.93 16.40
N TYR A 171 -0.45 -14.34 15.14
CA TYR A 171 0.55 -14.03 14.11
C TYR A 171 -0.03 -13.05 13.10
N LEU A 172 0.76 -12.06 12.72
CA LEU A 172 0.50 -11.20 11.58
C LEU A 172 1.15 -11.82 10.35
N VAL A 173 0.37 -12.00 9.29
CA VAL A 173 0.78 -12.64 8.04
C VAL A 173 0.62 -11.64 6.91
N MET A 174 1.63 -11.55 6.05
CA MET A 174 1.55 -10.85 4.77
C MET A 174 1.38 -11.87 3.64
N GLU A 175 0.38 -11.63 2.79
CA GLU A 175 0.09 -12.43 1.59
C GLU A 175 0.13 -11.54 0.36
N ARG A 176 0.70 -12.06 -0.72
CA ARG A 176 0.62 -11.49 -2.08
C ARG A 176 0.86 -12.62 -3.09
N GLY A 177 0.16 -12.60 -4.22
CA GLY A 177 0.15 -13.66 -5.24
C GLY A 177 -0.32 -15.02 -4.76
N ASN A 178 -1.22 -15.08 -3.76
CA ASN A 178 -1.64 -16.32 -3.08
C ASN A 178 -0.51 -17.06 -2.34
N LEU A 179 0.62 -16.39 -2.07
CA LEU A 179 1.73 -16.92 -1.29
C LEU A 179 1.89 -16.09 -0.02
N TYR A 180 2.40 -16.71 1.06
CA TYR A 180 2.73 -15.97 2.27
C TYR A 180 4.18 -15.54 2.20
N HIS A 181 4.42 -14.25 2.45
CA HIS A 181 5.74 -13.63 2.30
C HIS A 181 6.37 -13.30 3.65
N SER A 182 5.55 -13.01 4.65
CA SER A 182 6.06 -12.62 5.96
C SER A 182 5.19 -13.14 7.10
N LEU A 183 5.84 -13.43 8.23
CA LEU A 183 5.23 -13.87 9.47
C LEU A 183 5.86 -13.14 10.67
N TYR A 184 5.03 -12.42 11.40
CA TYR A 184 5.42 -11.70 12.61
C TYR A 184 4.66 -12.22 13.83
N ASP A 185 5.39 -12.49 14.89
CA ASP A 185 4.86 -12.89 16.19
C ASP A 185 4.36 -11.68 16.97
N LEU A 186 3.03 -11.51 17.05
CA LEU A 186 2.42 -10.39 17.77
C LEU A 186 2.56 -10.48 19.29
N LYS A 187 2.76 -11.69 19.85
CA LYS A 187 2.94 -11.89 21.29
C LYS A 187 4.36 -11.55 21.72
N ASN A 188 5.34 -12.07 20.99
CA ASN A 188 6.77 -11.88 21.31
C ASN A 188 7.39 -10.69 20.59
N LYS A 189 6.62 -9.99 19.75
CA LYS A 189 7.04 -8.82 18.97
C LYS A 189 8.29 -9.09 18.13
N LYS A 190 8.27 -10.19 17.39
CA LYS A 190 9.44 -10.69 16.65
C LYS A 190 9.08 -11.15 15.24
N VAL A 191 9.89 -10.77 14.25
CA VAL A 191 9.85 -11.34 12.90
C VAL A 191 10.30 -12.80 12.95
N ILE A 192 9.49 -13.72 12.45
CA ILE A 192 9.81 -15.14 12.37
C ILE A 192 10.34 -15.48 10.98
N LEU A 193 9.61 -15.06 9.94
CA LEU A 193 9.98 -15.27 8.54
C LEU A 193 9.71 -13.97 7.78
N ASN A 194 10.73 -13.51 7.06
CA ASN A 194 10.66 -12.42 6.10
C ASN A 194 11.90 -12.54 5.22
N GLU A 195 11.71 -12.68 3.91
CA GLU A 195 12.80 -12.52 2.95
C GLU A 195 12.64 -11.15 2.31
N GLU A 196 13.67 -10.30 2.43
CA GLU A 196 13.58 -8.93 1.92
C GLU A 196 13.64 -8.90 0.39
N SER A 197 14.38 -9.84 -0.23
CA SER A 197 14.50 -9.95 -1.68
C SER A 197 14.38 -11.41 -2.13
N PRO A 198 13.15 -11.92 -2.37
CA PRO A 198 12.95 -13.26 -2.89
C PRO A 198 13.66 -13.51 -4.22
N TRP A 199 13.76 -12.48 -5.07
CA TRP A 199 14.54 -12.51 -6.30
C TRP A 199 16.00 -12.90 -6.05
N ASN A 200 16.70 -12.19 -5.16
CA ASN A 200 18.10 -12.50 -4.86
C ASN A 200 18.25 -13.82 -4.11
N ALA A 201 17.36 -14.12 -3.15
CA ALA A 201 17.42 -15.34 -2.35
C ALA A 201 17.17 -16.62 -3.16
N SER A 202 16.37 -16.52 -4.22
CA SER A 202 16.16 -17.61 -5.19
C SER A 202 17.33 -17.77 -6.17
N GLY A 203 18.23 -16.79 -6.26
CA GLY A 203 19.34 -16.77 -7.20
C GLY A 203 19.00 -16.13 -8.54
N SER A 204 18.17 -15.08 -8.53
CA SER A 204 17.77 -14.31 -9.71
C SER A 204 17.09 -15.16 -10.78
N LYS A 205 16.24 -16.08 -10.33
CA LYS A 205 15.47 -16.99 -11.18
C LYS A 205 14.21 -16.29 -11.69
N ASP A 206 13.68 -16.72 -12.84
CA ASP A 206 12.42 -16.19 -13.36
C ASP A 206 11.24 -16.29 -12.38
N GLY A 207 10.13 -15.62 -12.71
CA GLY A 207 8.97 -15.52 -11.82
C GLY A 207 8.40 -16.86 -11.35
N GLU A 208 8.37 -17.88 -12.21
CA GLU A 208 7.83 -19.19 -11.85
C GLU A 208 8.73 -19.91 -10.85
N GLU A 209 10.03 -19.96 -11.12
CA GLU A 209 10.98 -20.62 -10.24
C GLU A 209 11.16 -19.85 -8.91
N MET A 210 11.08 -18.51 -8.94
CA MET A 210 11.06 -17.67 -7.75
C MET A 210 9.82 -17.94 -6.89
N ASN A 211 8.63 -18.03 -7.51
CA ASN A 211 7.40 -18.38 -6.80
C ASN A 211 7.46 -19.78 -6.18
N ALA A 212 8.08 -20.75 -6.86
CA ALA A 212 8.34 -22.08 -6.29
C ALA A 212 9.27 -21.99 -5.07
N TRP A 213 10.31 -21.15 -5.14
CA TRP A 213 11.21 -20.90 -4.01
C TRP A 213 10.48 -20.23 -2.83
N ILE A 214 9.66 -19.21 -3.09
CA ILE A 214 8.82 -18.53 -2.07
C ILE A 214 7.89 -19.55 -1.41
N LYS A 215 7.28 -20.43 -2.21
CA LYS A 215 6.38 -21.45 -1.71
C LYS A 215 7.07 -22.35 -0.69
N GLU A 216 8.23 -22.91 -1.04
CA GLU A 216 9.00 -23.81 -0.19
C GLU A 216 9.60 -23.11 1.04
N ASN A 217 10.14 -21.90 0.85
CA ASN A 217 10.98 -21.25 1.85
C ASN A 217 10.22 -20.32 2.79
N LEU A 218 9.06 -19.82 2.38
CA LEU A 218 8.22 -18.91 3.15
C LEU A 218 6.83 -19.52 3.35
N HIS A 219 6.04 -19.69 2.30
CA HIS A 219 4.62 -20.04 2.39
C HIS A 219 4.37 -21.34 3.19
N ASP A 220 5.01 -22.44 2.80
CA ASP A 220 4.79 -23.75 3.43
C ASP A 220 5.27 -23.75 4.90
N LYS A 221 6.34 -23.02 5.22
CA LYS A 221 6.82 -22.86 6.60
C LYS A 221 5.86 -22.01 7.43
N ILE A 222 5.34 -20.93 6.85
CA ILE A 222 4.32 -20.08 7.49
C ILE A 222 3.05 -20.91 7.77
N GLU A 223 2.59 -21.72 6.82
CA GLU A 223 1.45 -22.63 7.05
C GLU A 223 1.64 -23.56 8.24
N GLN A 224 2.84 -24.10 8.43
CA GLN A 224 3.15 -24.95 9.58
C GLN A 224 3.00 -24.19 10.91
N TYR A 225 3.48 -22.94 10.98
CA TYR A 225 3.26 -22.09 12.16
C TYR A 225 1.77 -21.82 12.41
N LEU A 226 1.03 -21.52 11.35
CA LEU A 226 -0.39 -21.17 11.44
C LEU A 226 -1.28 -22.37 11.80
N ASN A 227 -0.86 -23.59 11.50
CA ASN A 227 -1.61 -24.82 11.77
C ASN A 227 -1.21 -25.51 13.09
N THR A 228 -0.12 -25.06 13.72
CA THR A 228 0.28 -25.55 15.04
C THR A 228 -0.47 -24.77 16.13
N LYS A 229 -1.16 -25.47 17.04
CA LYS A 229 -1.79 -24.81 18.20
C LYS A 229 -0.71 -24.12 19.03
N ARG A 230 -0.86 -22.81 19.27
CA ARG A 230 -0.05 -22.12 20.27
C ARG A 230 -0.46 -22.58 21.66
N GLY A 231 0.52 -23.06 22.42
CA GLY A 231 0.39 -23.33 23.85
C GLY A 231 0.25 -22.06 24.67
#